data_AF-A0A2E5ADF1-F1
#
_entry.id   AF-A0A2E5ADF1-F1
#
_cell.length_a   1.000
_cell.length_b   1.000
_cell.length_c   1.000
_cell.angle_alpha   90.00
_cell.angle_beta   90.00
_cell.angle_gamma   90.00
#
_symmetry.space_group_name_H-M   'P 1'
#
loop_
_entity.id
_entity.type
_entity.pdbx_description
1 polymer ?
#
loop_
_entity_poly.entity_id
_entity_poly.type
_entity_poly.pdbx_seq_one_letter_code
_entity_poly.pdbx_strand_id
1 'polypeptide(L)'
;MMRTTLLSALLAFSALTGAPEAFAADRAEAQSTPEFLDLSWADLLPEGEAERIAQLQQMQAVQNGMDHFGVERMPQVQTFNTVDALDGQVVRMGGYVLPFDFTGSREISRFLLVPYVGACIHVPPPPPNQLVYVHAETPIQIQGLWDPVYVKGVMHTDRHDNDLGDTAYTLELIEIQPYES
;
A
#
# COMPACT_ATOMS: atom_id res chain seq x y z
N MET A 1 -54.87 -48.84 -55.01
CA MET A 1 -54.47 -48.89 -56.42
C MET A 1 -54.19 -47.47 -56.91
N MET A 2 -52.92 -47.22 -57.27
CA MET A 2 -52.48 -46.32 -58.36
C MET A 2 -52.93 -44.86 -58.32
N ARG A 3 -52.05 -43.88 -58.07
CA ARG A 3 -51.19 -43.18 -59.06
C ARG A 3 -50.59 -41.95 -58.34
N THR A 4 -49.48 -41.29 -58.67
CA THR A 4 -48.36 -41.42 -59.61
C THR A 4 -47.47 -40.21 -59.26
N THR A 5 -46.15 -40.42 -59.15
CA THR A 5 -45.10 -39.39 -59.05
C THR A 5 -45.01 -38.52 -60.31
N LEU A 6 -44.56 -37.26 -60.17
CA LEU A 6 -43.71 -36.42 -61.06
C LEU A 6 -43.84 -34.96 -60.58
N LEU A 7 -42.92 -34.00 -60.73
CA LEU A 7 -41.48 -33.89 -60.94
C LEU A 7 -41.23 -32.37 -60.91
N SER A 8 -40.17 -31.94 -60.21
CA SER A 8 -39.39 -30.70 -60.27
C SER A 8 -39.85 -29.48 -61.09
N ALA A 9 -39.71 -28.28 -60.50
CA ALA A 9 -39.17 -27.10 -61.19
C ALA A 9 -38.46 -26.16 -60.19
N LEU A 10 -37.24 -25.75 -60.58
CA LEU A 10 -36.30 -24.85 -59.89
C LEU A 10 -36.57 -23.36 -60.22
N LEU A 11 -35.91 -22.49 -59.43
CA LEU A 11 -35.54 -21.06 -59.63
C LEU A 11 -36.36 -20.06 -58.81
N ALA A 12 -35.82 -18.97 -58.24
CA ALA A 12 -34.50 -18.58 -57.75
C ALA A 12 -34.69 -17.20 -57.05
N PHE A 13 -33.90 -16.96 -56.00
CA PHE A 13 -33.42 -15.67 -55.49
C PHE A 13 -34.40 -14.51 -55.18
N SER A 14 -34.47 -14.13 -53.91
CA SER A 14 -34.02 -12.78 -53.51
C SER A 14 -33.81 -12.68 -52.00
N ALA A 15 -32.71 -12.03 -51.63
CA ALA A 15 -32.19 -11.89 -50.28
C ALA A 15 -33.11 -11.02 -49.41
N LEU A 16 -33.29 -11.43 -48.15
CA LEU A 16 -33.60 -10.50 -47.06
C LEU A 16 -32.59 -10.73 -45.92
N THR A 17 -31.78 -9.70 -45.75
CA THR A 17 -30.82 -9.47 -44.68
C THR A 17 -31.42 -9.67 -43.30
N GLY A 18 -30.80 -10.52 -42.49
CA GLY A 18 -31.10 -10.66 -41.07
C GLY A 18 -29.91 -11.24 -40.31
N ALA A 19 -29.04 -10.37 -39.81
CA ALA A 19 -28.14 -10.63 -38.68
C ALA A 19 -28.12 -9.34 -37.84
N PRO A 20 -27.93 -9.37 -36.51
CA PRO A 20 -27.23 -10.42 -35.75
C PRO A 20 -27.93 -10.83 -34.43
N GLU A 21 -27.93 -12.11 -34.10
CA GLU A 21 -27.97 -12.54 -32.69
C GLU A 21 -26.59 -13.07 -32.33
N ALA A 22 -25.68 -12.13 -32.06
CA ALA A 22 -24.52 -12.43 -31.25
C ALA A 22 -25.02 -12.73 -29.84
N PHE A 23 -25.30 -14.00 -29.55
CA PHE A 23 -25.44 -14.48 -28.19
C PHE A 23 -24.19 -14.06 -27.42
N ALA A 24 -24.42 -13.15 -26.48
CA ALA A 24 -23.45 -12.71 -25.51
C ALA A 24 -22.86 -13.93 -24.82
N ALA A 25 -21.61 -14.26 -25.16
CA ALA A 25 -20.76 -14.98 -24.26
C ALA A 25 -20.48 -14.02 -23.10
N ASP A 26 -21.30 -14.17 -22.07
CA ASP A 26 -21.13 -13.65 -20.73
C ASP A 26 -19.70 -13.96 -20.28
N ARG A 27 -18.79 -12.99 -20.49
CA ARG A 27 -17.53 -12.95 -19.76
C ARG A 27 -17.89 -12.53 -18.34
N ALA A 28 -18.27 -13.52 -17.54
CA ALA A 28 -18.02 -13.45 -16.12
C ALA A 28 -16.49 -13.39 -15.96
N GLU A 29 -15.94 -12.17 -15.93
CA GLU A 29 -14.64 -11.93 -15.34
C GLU A 29 -14.74 -12.37 -13.89
N ALA A 30 -14.23 -13.57 -13.60
CA ALA A 30 -14.01 -14.00 -12.23
C ALA A 30 -13.10 -12.94 -11.59
N GLN A 31 -13.66 -12.11 -10.73
CA GLN A 31 -12.90 -11.16 -9.92
C GLN A 31 -11.99 -11.99 -9.01
N SER A 32 -10.73 -12.16 -9.41
CA SER A 32 -9.72 -12.80 -8.58
C SER A 32 -9.54 -11.96 -7.33
N THR A 33 -9.64 -12.58 -6.15
CA THR A 33 -9.24 -11.94 -4.90
C THR A 33 -7.80 -11.43 -5.05
N PRO A 34 -7.53 -10.15 -4.78
CA PRO A 34 -6.18 -9.62 -4.91
C PRO A 34 -5.23 -10.37 -3.96
N GLU A 35 -4.04 -10.68 -4.45
CA GLU A 35 -3.00 -11.44 -3.71
C GLU A 35 -2.53 -10.67 -2.45
N PHE A 36 -2.66 -9.35 -2.46
CA PHE A 36 -2.30 -8.45 -1.37
C PHE A 36 -3.20 -7.21 -1.38
N LEU A 37 -3.30 -6.54 -0.23
CA LEU A 37 -3.94 -5.22 -0.12
C LEU A 37 -2.93 -4.13 -0.52
N ASP A 38 -3.27 -3.30 -1.49
CA ASP A 38 -2.43 -2.17 -1.88
C ASP A 38 -2.82 -0.94 -1.05
N LEU A 39 -1.96 -0.57 -0.10
CA LEU A 39 -2.24 0.44 0.91
C LEU A 39 -1.50 1.75 0.64
N SER A 40 -2.19 2.85 0.91
CA SER A 40 -1.62 4.17 1.13
C SER A 40 -1.45 4.44 2.63
N TRP A 41 -0.67 5.46 2.98
CA TRP A 41 -0.50 5.89 4.38
C TRP A 41 -1.81 6.30 5.06
N ALA A 42 -2.78 6.80 4.30
CA ALA A 42 -4.09 7.17 4.85
C ALA A 42 -4.89 5.94 5.31
N ASP A 43 -4.67 4.78 4.67
CA ASP A 43 -5.37 3.53 5.01
C ASP A 43 -4.92 2.93 6.34
N LEU A 44 -3.79 3.41 6.90
CA LEU A 44 -3.29 3.01 8.22
C LEU A 44 -3.99 3.77 9.37
N LEU A 45 -4.87 4.73 9.05
CA LEU A 45 -5.52 5.57 10.05
C LEU A 45 -6.98 5.12 10.27
N PRO A 46 -7.38 4.83 11.52
CA PRO A 46 -8.80 4.67 11.87
C PRO A 46 -9.63 5.91 11.55
N GLU A 47 -10.95 5.74 11.48
CA GLU A 47 -11.88 6.85 11.29
C GLU A 47 -11.66 7.95 12.34
N GLY A 48 -11.54 9.20 11.88
CA GLY A 48 -11.30 10.38 12.74
C GLY A 48 -9.86 10.55 13.23
N GLU A 49 -8.97 9.58 13.02
CA GLU A 49 -7.61 9.61 13.54
C GLU A 49 -6.77 10.72 12.91
N ALA A 50 -6.92 10.97 11.61
CA ALA A 50 -6.23 12.05 10.91
C ALA A 50 -6.51 13.42 11.54
N GLU A 51 -7.78 13.69 11.89
CA GLU A 51 -8.16 14.95 12.52
C GLU A 51 -7.64 15.05 13.96
N ARG A 52 -7.65 13.93 14.70
CA ARG A 52 -7.04 13.86 16.04
C ARG A 52 -5.54 14.14 16.01
N ILE A 53 -4.81 13.56 15.05
CA ILE A 53 -3.38 13.83 14.84
C ILE A 53 -3.15 15.32 14.56
N ALA A 54 -3.92 15.91 13.65
CA ALA A 54 -3.80 17.33 13.30
C ALA A 54 -4.01 18.24 14.53
N GLN A 55 -5.02 17.95 15.36
CA GLN A 55 -5.27 18.69 16.60
C GLN A 55 -4.10 18.56 17.59
N LEU A 56 -3.55 17.36 17.77
CA LEU A 56 -2.41 17.14 18.66
C LEU A 56 -1.15 17.85 18.19
N GLN A 57 -0.86 17.82 16.89
CA GLN A 57 0.25 18.54 16.28
C GLN A 57 0.08 20.06 16.45
N GLN A 58 -1.13 20.59 16.30
CA GLN A 58 -1.42 22.00 16.54
C GLN A 58 -1.19 22.37 18.01
N MET A 59 -1.68 21.56 18.95
CA MET A 59 -1.46 21.78 20.38
C MET A 59 0.04 21.76 20.72
N GLN A 60 0.78 20.81 20.16
CA GLN A 60 2.21 20.70 20.35
C GLN A 60 2.97 21.92 19.78
N ALA A 61 2.57 22.42 18.61
CA ALA A 61 3.15 23.62 18.01
C ALA A 61 2.91 24.88 18.88
N VAL A 62 1.72 24.99 19.49
CA VAL A 62 1.41 26.08 20.43
C VAL A 62 2.25 25.96 21.71
N GLN A 63 2.42 24.73 22.24
CA GLN A 63 3.16 24.49 23.49
C GLN A 63 4.67 24.73 23.34
N ASN A 64 5.25 24.28 22.23
CA ASN A 64 6.70 24.39 21.99
C ASN A 64 7.10 25.78 21.45
N GLY A 65 6.13 26.63 21.12
CA GLY A 65 6.35 27.91 20.45
C GLY A 65 6.82 27.76 19.00
N MET A 66 6.64 28.81 18.18
CA MET A 66 7.18 28.85 16.81
C MET A 66 8.71 28.95 16.76
N ASP A 67 9.36 29.09 17.93
CA ASP A 67 10.80 29.40 18.06
C ASP A 67 11.68 28.15 18.19
N HIS A 68 11.12 26.94 18.03
CA HIS A 68 11.89 25.71 17.79
C HIS A 68 12.48 25.70 16.36
N PHE A 69 13.26 26.74 16.04
CA PHE A 69 14.29 26.73 14.98
C PHE A 69 15.61 26.11 15.50
N GLY A 70 15.55 25.38 16.62
CA GLY A 70 16.70 24.76 17.28
C GLY A 70 17.10 23.41 16.68
N VAL A 71 18.30 22.95 17.07
CA VAL A 71 18.89 21.64 16.72
C VAL A 71 18.31 20.47 17.54
N GLU A 72 17.29 20.72 18.35
CA GLU A 72 16.66 19.69 19.19
C GLU A 72 15.53 18.97 18.42
N ARG A 73 15.55 17.65 18.49
CA ARG A 73 14.52 16.80 17.88
C ARG A 73 13.17 17.10 18.53
N MET A 74 12.20 17.53 17.75
CA MET A 74 10.82 17.71 18.24
C MET A 74 10.24 16.34 18.68
N PRO A 75 9.45 16.28 19.77
CA PRO A 75 8.88 15.03 20.22
C PRO A 75 7.88 14.49 19.19
N GLN A 76 7.82 13.16 19.05
CA GLN A 76 6.80 12.49 18.24
C GLN A 76 5.42 12.67 18.90
N VAL A 77 4.38 12.88 18.09
CA VAL A 77 3.00 12.76 18.59
C VAL A 77 2.69 11.28 18.82
N GLN A 78 2.53 10.91 20.09
CA GLN A 78 2.41 9.53 20.54
C GLN A 78 0.98 8.99 20.33
N THR A 79 0.68 8.54 19.11
CA THR A 79 -0.53 7.76 18.81
C THR A 79 -0.22 6.40 18.22
N PHE A 80 -0.84 5.40 18.82
CA PHE A 80 -0.71 4.00 18.44
C PHE A 80 -2.04 3.40 17.98
N ASN A 81 -3.03 4.24 17.65
CA ASN A 81 -4.30 3.76 17.15
C ASN A 81 -4.09 3.12 15.77
N THR A 82 -4.51 1.87 15.63
CA THR A 82 -4.34 1.05 14.43
C THR A 82 -5.67 0.69 13.79
N VAL A 83 -5.64 0.30 12.52
CA VAL A 83 -6.75 -0.38 11.84
C VAL A 83 -6.58 -1.88 12.06
N ASP A 84 -7.28 -2.42 13.07
CA ASP A 84 -7.13 -3.83 13.51
C ASP A 84 -7.31 -4.86 12.39
N ALA A 85 -8.13 -4.53 11.37
CA ALA A 85 -8.36 -5.40 10.23
C ALA A 85 -7.12 -5.61 9.33
N LEU A 86 -6.06 -4.81 9.50
CA LEU A 86 -4.79 -4.96 8.79
C LEU A 86 -3.88 -6.02 9.42
N ASP A 87 -4.13 -6.44 10.66
CA ASP A 87 -3.32 -7.46 11.32
C ASP A 87 -3.37 -8.81 10.58
N GLY A 88 -2.20 -9.37 10.33
CA GLY A 88 -2.01 -10.62 9.58
C GLY A 88 -2.30 -10.52 8.08
N GLN A 89 -2.61 -9.34 7.54
CA GLN A 89 -2.87 -9.19 6.11
C GLN A 89 -1.57 -9.12 5.31
N VAL A 90 -1.58 -9.72 4.11
CA VAL A 90 -0.52 -9.46 3.13
C VAL A 90 -0.82 -8.11 2.47
N VAL A 91 0.09 -7.16 2.64
CA VAL A 91 -0.05 -5.79 2.15
C VAL A 91 1.11 -5.42 1.25
N ARG A 92 0.87 -4.46 0.36
CA ARG A 92 1.90 -3.70 -0.35
C ARG A 92 1.73 -2.22 -0.01
N MET A 93 2.82 -1.52 0.28
CA MET A 93 2.77 -0.08 0.51
C MET A 93 4.04 0.63 0.04
N GLY A 94 3.86 1.86 -0.41
CA GLY A 94 4.95 2.73 -0.87
C GLY A 94 5.53 3.56 0.26
N GLY A 95 6.85 3.78 0.25
CA GLY A 95 7.52 4.67 1.19
C GLY A 95 9.01 4.79 0.94
N TYR A 96 9.74 5.30 1.94
CA TYR A 96 11.19 5.46 1.90
C TYR A 96 11.84 4.62 3.00
N VAL A 97 13.01 4.07 2.71
CA VAL A 97 13.78 3.26 3.66
C VAL A 97 14.61 4.18 4.56
N LEU A 98 14.36 4.13 5.87
CA LEU A 98 15.19 4.77 6.89
C LEU A 98 15.88 3.68 7.74
N PRO A 99 17.16 3.36 7.49
CA PRO A 99 17.86 2.32 8.25
C PRO A 99 18.24 2.80 9.65
N PHE A 100 18.35 1.85 10.59
CA PHE A 100 18.84 2.13 11.94
C PHE A 100 20.36 2.32 11.99
N ASP A 101 21.08 1.73 11.05
CA ASP A 101 22.53 1.82 10.94
C ASP A 101 22.92 2.49 9.61
N PHE A 102 23.70 3.57 9.70
CA PHE A 102 24.22 4.33 8.57
C PHE A 102 25.69 4.04 8.26
N THR A 103 26.31 3.03 8.89
CA THR A 103 27.76 2.73 8.82
C THR A 103 28.27 2.27 7.44
N GLY A 104 27.45 2.37 6.39
CA GLY A 104 27.87 2.28 5.00
C GLY A 104 27.58 0.94 4.33
N SER A 105 27.09 -0.06 5.08
CA SER A 105 26.49 -1.26 4.49
C SER A 105 25.16 -0.88 3.85
N ARG A 106 24.97 -1.28 2.59
CA ARG A 106 23.65 -1.24 1.92
C ARG A 106 22.82 -2.49 2.20
N GLU A 107 23.38 -3.42 2.95
CA GLU A 107 22.74 -4.64 3.38
C GLU A 107 22.11 -4.42 4.76
N ILE A 108 20.78 -4.48 4.82
CA ILE A 108 20.00 -4.21 6.03
C ILE A 108 18.93 -5.29 6.24
N SER A 109 18.60 -5.58 7.49
CA SER A 109 17.50 -6.49 7.84
C SER A 109 16.37 -5.80 8.61
N ARG A 110 16.60 -4.59 9.13
CA ARG A 110 15.64 -3.80 9.91
C ARG A 110 15.72 -2.35 9.51
N PHE A 111 14.57 -1.73 9.29
CA PHE A 111 14.46 -0.32 8.95
C PHE A 111 13.06 0.20 9.29
N LEU A 112 12.93 1.52 9.32
CA LEU A 112 11.63 2.17 9.28
C LEU A 112 11.26 2.44 7.82
N LEU A 113 10.08 2.04 7.42
CA LEU A 113 9.44 2.60 6.24
C LEU A 113 8.76 3.91 6.65
N VAL A 114 9.05 4.99 5.93
CA VAL A 114 8.55 6.33 6.25
C VAL A 114 7.79 6.95 5.05
N PRO A 115 6.81 7.83 5.29
CA PRO A 115 5.98 8.41 4.24
C PRO A 115 6.69 9.47 3.38
N TYR A 116 7.80 10.05 3.86
CA TYR A 116 8.53 11.10 3.15
C TYR A 116 10.01 11.13 3.51
N VAL A 117 10.82 11.61 2.57
CA VAL A 117 12.26 11.83 2.77
C VAL A 117 12.49 12.85 3.89
N GLY A 118 13.44 12.57 4.78
CA GLY A 118 13.78 13.45 5.88
C GLY A 118 12.87 13.31 7.11
N ALA A 119 11.98 12.32 7.13
CA ALA A 119 11.33 11.90 8.37
C ALA A 119 12.39 11.60 9.45
N CYS A 120 12.09 11.98 10.70
CA CYS A 120 12.91 11.72 11.89
C CYS A 120 14.26 12.45 11.99
N ILE A 121 14.63 13.30 11.01
CA ILE A 121 15.89 14.08 11.07
C ILE A 121 15.69 15.56 11.38
N HIS A 122 14.65 16.23 10.86
CA HIS A 122 14.30 17.61 11.22
C HIS A 122 12.78 17.83 11.02
N VAL A 123 12.12 18.40 12.04
CA VAL A 123 10.65 18.61 12.24
C VAL A 123 9.83 17.32 12.48
N PRO A 124 8.70 17.36 13.24
CA PRO A 124 8.30 16.26 14.13
C PRO A 124 8.30 14.90 13.44
N PRO A 125 8.85 13.84 14.08
CA PRO A 125 8.71 12.49 13.56
C PRO A 125 7.24 12.18 13.26
N PRO A 126 6.91 11.48 12.16
CA PRO A 126 5.56 11.03 11.92
C PRO A 126 5.03 10.25 13.14
N PRO A 127 3.74 10.32 13.44
CA PRO A 127 3.17 9.54 14.54
C PRO A 127 3.42 8.03 14.39
N PRO A 128 3.38 7.23 15.46
CA PRO A 128 3.66 5.80 15.40
C PRO A 128 2.80 5.01 14.41
N ASN A 129 1.54 5.39 14.21
CA ASN A 129 0.66 4.80 13.19
C ASN A 129 0.88 5.34 11.76
N GLN A 130 1.95 6.11 11.54
CA GLN A 130 2.43 6.61 10.26
C GLN A 130 3.92 6.30 10.05
N LEU A 131 4.40 5.26 10.74
CA LEU A 131 5.71 4.63 10.56
C LEU A 131 5.49 3.12 10.61
N VAL A 132 6.22 2.37 9.77
CA VAL A 132 6.17 0.90 9.81
C VAL A 132 7.55 0.37 10.09
N TYR A 133 7.68 -0.44 11.14
CA TYR A 133 8.90 -1.17 11.43
C TYR A 133 8.98 -2.40 10.52
N VAL A 134 9.92 -2.42 9.58
CA VAL A 134 10.06 -3.52 8.63
C VAL A 134 11.19 -4.45 9.07
N HIS A 135 10.90 -5.74 9.07
CA HIS A 135 11.86 -6.81 9.36
C HIS A 135 11.97 -7.78 8.19
N ALA A 136 13.17 -7.93 7.65
CA ALA A 136 13.49 -8.92 6.64
C ALA A 136 14.23 -10.11 7.29
N GLU A 137 13.76 -11.33 7.05
CA GLU A 137 14.40 -12.55 7.57
C GLU A 137 15.82 -12.70 7.04
N THR A 138 16.02 -12.42 5.74
CA THR A 138 17.34 -12.33 5.11
C THR A 138 17.67 -10.88 4.82
N PRO A 139 18.92 -10.41 5.09
CA PRO A 139 19.30 -9.05 4.76
C PRO A 139 19.09 -8.72 3.27
N ILE A 140 18.57 -7.52 3.02
CA ILE A 140 18.29 -7.01 1.68
C ILE A 140 19.29 -5.93 1.29
N GLN A 141 19.59 -5.84 0.00
CA GLN A 141 20.39 -4.75 -0.55
C GLN A 141 19.49 -3.60 -0.97
N ILE A 142 19.71 -2.42 -0.41
CA ILE A 142 19.01 -1.19 -0.82
C ILE A 142 19.84 -0.41 -1.84
N GLN A 143 19.16 0.20 -2.82
CA GLN A 143 19.83 0.96 -3.88
C GLN A 143 20.37 2.30 -3.34
N GLY A 144 19.57 2.99 -2.53
CA GLY A 144 19.88 4.25 -1.88
C GLY A 144 19.02 4.49 -0.64
N LEU A 145 19.50 5.36 0.25
CA LEU A 145 18.84 5.70 1.52
C LEU A 145 17.57 6.58 1.35
N TRP A 146 17.33 7.06 0.13
CA TRP A 146 16.27 8.03 -0.17
C TRP A 146 15.45 7.63 -1.39
N ASP A 147 15.68 6.44 -1.92
CA ASP A 147 14.93 5.95 -3.07
C ASP A 147 13.58 5.43 -2.60
N PRO A 148 12.48 5.82 -3.26
CA PRO A 148 11.17 5.30 -2.95
C PRO A 148 11.11 3.80 -3.29
N VAL A 149 10.44 3.04 -2.43
CA VAL A 149 10.27 1.59 -2.58
C VAL A 149 8.81 1.22 -2.39
N TYR A 150 8.41 0.09 -2.99
CA TYR A 150 7.29 -0.70 -2.51
C TYR A 150 7.81 -1.82 -1.62
N VAL A 151 7.24 -1.95 -0.43
CA VAL A 151 7.41 -3.16 0.40
C VAL A 151 6.14 -3.98 0.31
N LYS A 152 6.28 -5.30 0.20
CA LYS A 152 5.20 -6.28 0.32
C LYS A 152 5.54 -7.23 1.45
N GLY A 153 4.58 -7.50 2.33
CA GLY A 153 4.81 -8.33 3.50
C GLY A 153 3.54 -8.58 4.30
N VAL A 154 3.69 -9.30 5.42
CA VAL A 154 2.62 -9.50 6.39
C VAL A 154 2.64 -8.34 7.37
N MET A 155 1.54 -7.59 7.45
CA MET A 155 1.38 -6.47 8.38
C MET A 155 0.93 -6.99 9.74
N HIS A 156 1.48 -6.42 10.82
CA HIS A 156 1.00 -6.63 12.18
C HIS A 156 0.74 -5.30 12.88
N THR A 157 -0.30 -5.26 13.70
CA THR A 157 -0.62 -4.10 14.57
C THR A 157 0.15 -4.19 15.88
N ASP A 158 1.47 -4.22 15.78
CA ASP A 158 2.38 -4.39 16.91
C ASP A 158 3.17 -3.12 17.18
N ARG A 159 3.15 -2.69 18.45
CA ARG A 159 3.95 -1.54 18.90
C ARG A 159 5.42 -1.90 18.99
N HIS A 160 6.27 -1.06 18.41
CA HIS A 160 7.72 -1.13 18.58
C HIS A 160 8.29 0.22 18.96
N ASP A 161 8.95 0.27 20.13
CA ASP A 161 9.69 1.43 20.61
C ASP A 161 11.12 1.38 20.06
N ASN A 162 11.63 2.51 19.56
CA ASN A 162 13.00 2.58 19.01
C ASN A 162 13.58 3.99 19.01
N ASP A 163 14.90 4.08 18.81
CA ASP A 163 15.66 5.34 18.94
C ASP A 163 15.37 6.38 17.85
N LEU A 164 14.73 6.01 16.73
CA LEU A 164 14.42 6.91 15.62
C LEU A 164 12.99 7.47 15.70
N GLY A 165 12.03 6.62 16.05
CA GLY A 165 10.63 6.99 16.25
C GLY A 165 9.77 5.74 16.44
N ASP A 166 8.92 5.74 17.48
CA ASP A 166 8.09 4.60 17.83
C ASP A 166 7.13 4.27 16.69
N THR A 167 6.71 3.01 16.57
CA THR A 167 5.80 2.53 15.53
C THR A 167 4.63 1.76 16.14
N ALA A 168 3.48 1.78 15.48
CA ALA A 168 2.28 1.00 15.83
C ALA A 168 2.05 -0.19 14.88
N TYR A 169 2.86 -0.28 13.84
CA TYR A 169 2.79 -1.30 12.81
C TYR A 169 4.16 -1.92 12.58
N THR A 170 4.19 -3.24 12.41
CA THR A 170 5.34 -3.96 11.89
C THR A 170 5.01 -4.66 10.59
N LEU A 171 6.02 -4.92 9.78
CA LEU A 171 5.87 -5.67 8.54
C LEU A 171 6.97 -6.71 8.42
N GLU A 172 6.57 -7.98 8.34
CA GLU A 172 7.45 -9.08 7.96
C GLU A 172 7.61 -9.07 6.44
N LEU A 173 8.82 -8.73 5.98
CA LEU A 173 9.08 -8.48 4.57
C LEU A 173 9.08 -9.77 3.76
N ILE A 174 8.23 -9.82 2.75
CA ILE A 174 8.23 -10.86 1.70
C ILE A 174 9.05 -10.37 0.50
N GLU A 175 8.84 -9.12 0.10
CA GLU A 175 9.44 -8.56 -1.11
C GLU A 175 9.61 -7.04 -1.00
N ILE A 176 10.69 -6.53 -1.56
CA ILE A 176 10.93 -5.09 -1.72
C ILE A 176 11.30 -4.82 -3.18
N GLN A 177 10.69 -3.79 -3.76
CA GLN A 177 10.96 -3.36 -5.14
C GLN A 177 11.18 -1.85 -5.16
N PRO A 178 12.03 -1.32 -6.05
CA PRO A 178 12.05 0.10 -6.34
C PRO A 178 10.66 0.58 -6.77
N TYR A 179 10.30 1.79 -6.38
CA TYR A 179 9.11 2.42 -6.92
C TYR A 179 9.37 2.78 -8.39
N GLU A 180 8.72 2.09 -9.33
CA GLU A 180 8.74 2.45 -10.75
C GLU A 180 7.60 3.44 -11.03
N SER A 181 7.95 4.59 -11.61
CA SER A 181 7.02 5.64 -12.05
C SER A 181 6.43 5.37 -13.42
#